data_AF-A0A3A8JWA7-F1
#
_entry.id   AF-A0A3A8JWA7-F1
#
_cell.length_a   1.000
_cell.length_b   1.000
_cell.length_c   1.000
_cell.angle_alpha   90.00
_cell.angle_beta   90.00
_cell.angle_gamma   90.00
#
_symmetry.space_group_name_H-M   'P 1'
#
loop_
_entity.id
_entity.type
_entity.pdbx_description
1 polymer ?
#
loop_
_entity_poly.entity_id
_entity_poly.type
_entity_poly.pdbx_seq_one_letter_code
_entity_poly.pdbx_strand_id
1 'polypeptide(L)'
;MGASDVIHAADRALIAQPSFGDSPRILAKVLTRYRFGLELFAERLPSLARAVTTVEALDDIDARRIFFDPLVRLTLEQAFSDLEAGRLTSPHPLEEMLPGALEALPLGLCESRMPSRFRVGTEAPKWLWDVAQRGDAYSKALHSAFDGIFLTNPKSGGKLLSPDASAQGKINDSIALLSQLLPHSGASALTHIEAIALLSARLEGGTVLSAAGGDLTPSTIFLSLTDLGNPWDVAGCLLHEGLHMKLFDATRSVSIAAKPEETIQVPWRDVRWSIVRTVFAYHVYVHLALFKAAALSADRSLIERFGDPSAYATRPHAMSVVNNDGGSRFGRSVDRARYLGEQLQTEWSHLLTPQGRDFVRWLSESLAPVDREVFGKASAGRAGAPDKAAYQKVRGLRARPSTRGECLMVFSPDAPRLHWLDLNAWLIFELSDGRTFAEMERAYLEAIGGRVAPDEARRQLRTGLETLVRSTLVEPTRQQGDIS
;
A
#
# COMPACT_ATOMS: atom_id res chain seq x y z
N MET A 1 -15.10 21.47 9.41
CA MET A 1 -13.76 21.38 8.79
C MET A 1 -13.95 21.71 7.33
N GLY A 2 -13.15 22.60 6.76
CA GLY A 2 -13.23 22.89 5.32
C GLY A 2 -12.68 21.72 4.49
N ALA A 3 -12.93 21.73 3.18
CA ALA A 3 -12.41 20.72 2.25
C ALA A 3 -10.88 20.53 2.38
N SER A 4 -10.12 21.62 2.54
CA SER A 4 -8.66 21.56 2.74
C SER A 4 -8.28 20.85 4.04
N ASP A 5 -8.99 21.11 5.15
CA ASP A 5 -8.70 20.47 6.44
C ASP A 5 -8.91 18.95 6.38
N VAL A 6 -9.99 18.50 5.74
CA VAL A 6 -10.30 17.07 5.63
C VAL A 6 -9.33 16.35 4.69
N ILE A 7 -8.86 17.02 3.63
CA ILE A 7 -7.82 16.51 2.73
C ILE A 7 -6.51 16.34 3.50
N HIS A 8 -6.07 17.35 4.24
CA HIS A 8 -4.84 17.27 5.04
C HIS A 8 -4.94 16.21 6.15
N ALA A 9 -6.11 16.06 6.78
CA ALA A 9 -6.33 15.01 7.77
C ALA A 9 -6.25 13.61 7.16
N ALA A 10 -6.85 13.39 5.99
CA ALA A 10 -6.78 12.13 5.27
C ALA A 10 -5.35 11.82 4.78
N ASP A 11 -4.62 12.84 4.31
CA ASP A 11 -3.22 12.70 3.89
C ASP A 11 -2.33 12.20 5.02
N ARG A 12 -2.54 12.71 6.25
CA ARG A 12 -1.86 12.19 7.45
C ARG A 12 -2.34 10.80 7.84
N ALA A 13 -3.65 10.53 7.77
CA ALA A 13 -4.20 9.23 8.13
C ALA A 13 -3.66 8.09 7.24
N LEU A 14 -3.45 8.36 5.94
CA LEU A 14 -2.93 7.40 4.96
C LEU A 14 -1.43 7.09 5.11
N ILE A 15 -0.73 7.73 6.05
CA ILE A 15 0.64 7.34 6.42
C ILE A 15 0.75 6.79 7.84
N ALA A 16 -0.32 6.83 8.63
CA ALA A 16 -0.28 6.50 10.06
C ALA A 16 -0.28 4.99 10.35
N GLN A 17 -0.72 4.15 9.41
CA GLN A 17 -0.85 2.71 9.66
C GLN A 17 0.54 2.03 9.65
N PRO A 18 0.94 1.33 10.72
CA PRO A 18 2.31 0.82 10.87
C PRO A 18 2.84 -0.18 9.84
N SER A 19 1.97 -0.98 9.23
CA SER A 19 2.34 -2.07 8.34
C SER A 19 2.29 -1.68 6.87
N PHE A 20 1.50 -0.65 6.53
CA PHE A 20 1.13 -0.33 5.15
C PHE A 20 1.21 1.17 4.83
N GLY A 21 1.07 2.04 5.83
CA GLY A 21 1.13 3.49 5.69
C GLY A 21 2.50 4.09 6.02
N ASP A 22 3.14 3.60 7.08
CA ASP A 22 4.38 4.13 7.64
C ASP A 22 5.61 3.67 6.81
N SER A 23 6.01 4.49 5.83
CA SER A 23 7.14 4.20 4.95
C SER A 23 8.46 3.94 5.70
N PRO A 24 8.88 4.77 6.69
CA PRO A 24 10.05 4.44 7.52
C PRO A 24 10.00 3.04 8.12
N ARG A 25 8.86 2.65 8.70
CA ARG A 25 8.70 1.30 9.28
C ARG A 25 8.68 0.20 8.24
N ILE A 26 8.06 0.42 7.08
CA ILE A 26 8.07 -0.54 5.96
C ILE A 26 9.51 -0.75 5.49
N LEU A 27 10.26 0.33 5.26
CA LEU A 27 11.64 0.26 4.80
C LEU A 27 12.54 -0.44 5.81
N ALA A 28 12.41 -0.13 7.10
CA ALA A 28 13.16 -0.82 8.15
C ALA A 28 12.96 -2.35 8.09
N LYS A 29 11.71 -2.82 7.92
CA LYS A 29 11.41 -4.25 7.75
C LYS A 29 12.05 -4.84 6.48
N VAL A 30 12.02 -4.11 5.38
CA VAL A 30 12.62 -4.54 4.11
C VAL A 30 14.15 -4.65 4.25
N LEU A 31 14.81 -3.66 4.86
CA LEU A 31 16.25 -3.70 5.13
C LEU A 31 16.61 -4.87 6.05
N THR A 32 15.88 -5.07 7.15
CA THR A 32 16.08 -6.23 8.03
C THR A 32 15.88 -7.55 7.30
N ARG A 33 14.86 -7.67 6.43
CA ARG A 33 14.65 -8.88 5.62
C ARG A 33 15.87 -9.15 4.74
N TYR A 34 16.41 -8.17 4.04
CA TYR A 34 17.54 -8.39 3.14
C TYR A 34 18.83 -8.71 3.90
N ARG A 35 19.11 -8.02 5.01
CA ARG A 35 20.23 -8.34 5.92
C ARG A 35 20.17 -9.80 6.38
N PHE A 36 19.03 -10.22 6.93
CA PHE A 36 18.81 -11.60 7.35
C PHE A 36 18.88 -12.60 6.19
N GLY A 37 18.34 -12.24 5.02
CA GLY A 37 18.47 -13.05 3.81
C GLY A 37 19.92 -13.30 3.41
N LEU A 38 20.75 -12.26 3.43
CA LEU A 38 22.17 -12.37 3.13
C LEU A 38 22.90 -13.34 4.09
N GLU A 39 22.59 -13.30 5.38
CA GLU A 39 23.11 -14.26 6.36
C GLU A 39 22.80 -15.71 5.95
N LEU A 40 21.53 -15.99 5.61
CA LEU A 40 21.09 -17.31 5.16
C LEU A 40 21.73 -17.72 3.82
N PHE A 41 21.87 -16.77 2.89
CA PHE A 41 22.47 -17.04 1.58
C PHE A 41 23.96 -17.40 1.71
N ALA A 42 24.69 -16.78 2.64
CA ALA A 42 26.11 -17.05 2.86
C ALA A 42 26.39 -18.50 3.30
N GLU A 43 25.42 -19.20 3.89
CA GLU A 43 25.54 -20.63 4.21
C GLU A 43 25.62 -21.52 2.94
N ARG A 44 25.04 -21.06 1.82
CA ARG A 44 24.96 -21.80 0.55
C ARG A 44 25.82 -21.19 -0.56
N LEU A 45 26.19 -19.93 -0.40
CA LEU A 45 27.02 -19.14 -1.31
C LEU A 45 28.23 -18.59 -0.51
N PRO A 46 29.24 -19.42 -0.20
CA PRO A 46 30.30 -19.04 0.74
C PRO A 46 31.12 -17.82 0.31
N SER A 47 31.15 -17.51 -0.99
CA SER A 47 31.84 -16.32 -1.51
C SER A 47 31.22 -15.01 -0.99
N LEU A 48 29.95 -15.04 -0.58
CA LEU A 48 29.25 -13.88 -0.02
C LEU A 48 29.70 -13.51 1.39
N ALA A 49 30.31 -14.41 2.16
CA ALA A 49 30.56 -14.21 3.60
C ALA A 49 31.26 -12.87 3.93
N ARG A 50 32.24 -12.47 3.10
CA ARG A 50 32.92 -11.18 3.24
C ARG A 50 31.99 -10.01 2.93
N ALA A 51 31.23 -10.08 1.85
CA ALA A 51 30.30 -9.03 1.44
C ALA A 51 29.17 -8.85 2.47
N VAL A 52 28.63 -9.94 3.03
CA VAL A 52 27.62 -9.91 4.10
C VAL A 52 28.16 -9.17 5.33
N THR A 53 29.38 -9.50 5.78
CA THR A 53 30.01 -8.81 6.91
C THR A 53 30.13 -7.31 6.67
N THR A 54 30.49 -6.90 5.46
CA THR A 54 30.56 -5.47 5.10
C THR A 54 29.19 -4.82 5.12
N VAL A 55 28.15 -5.47 4.57
CA VAL A 55 26.77 -4.94 4.51
C VAL A 55 26.16 -4.79 5.91
N GLU A 56 26.42 -5.73 6.82
CA GLU A 56 25.95 -5.63 8.22
C GLU A 56 26.57 -4.44 8.96
N ALA A 57 27.77 -4.00 8.56
CA ALA A 57 28.42 -2.83 9.13
C ALA A 57 27.95 -1.50 8.54
N LEU A 58 27.16 -1.51 7.46
CA LEU A 58 26.64 -0.29 6.84
C LEU A 58 25.48 0.30 7.64
N ASP A 59 25.42 1.63 7.66
CA ASP A 59 24.21 2.31 8.09
C ASP A 59 23.04 2.05 7.12
N ASP A 60 21.83 2.42 7.53
CA ASP A 60 20.63 2.18 6.73
C ASP A 60 20.58 3.02 5.44
N ILE A 61 21.36 4.11 5.34
CA ILE A 61 21.40 4.95 4.15
C ILE A 61 22.19 4.23 3.05
N ASP A 62 23.39 3.75 3.37
CA ASP A 62 24.24 3.02 2.43
C ASP A 62 23.67 1.63 2.13
N ALA A 63 23.14 0.93 3.14
CA ALA A 63 22.45 -0.35 2.93
C ALA A 63 21.26 -0.18 1.99
N ARG A 64 20.53 0.94 2.08
CA ARG A 64 19.43 1.25 1.14
C ARG A 64 19.94 1.42 -0.28
N ARG A 65 21.09 2.06 -0.53
CA ARG A 65 21.65 2.21 -1.89
C ARG A 65 21.97 0.87 -2.54
N ILE A 66 22.31 -0.13 -1.74
CA ILE A 66 22.54 -1.50 -2.19
C ILE A 66 21.21 -2.22 -2.41
N PHE A 67 20.38 -2.30 -1.36
CA PHE A 67 19.18 -3.13 -1.37
C PHE A 67 18.05 -2.59 -2.25
N PHE A 68 18.06 -1.30 -2.58
CA PHE A 68 17.08 -0.69 -3.48
C PHE A 68 17.62 -0.48 -4.90
N ASP A 69 18.87 -0.86 -5.17
CA ASP A 69 19.37 -0.95 -6.53
C ASP A 69 18.57 -1.99 -7.33
N PRO A 70 18.05 -1.67 -8.53
CA PRO A 70 17.14 -2.56 -9.25
C PRO A 70 17.70 -3.97 -9.51
N LEU A 71 18.99 -4.09 -9.85
CA LEU A 71 19.59 -5.39 -10.20
C LEU A 71 19.99 -6.18 -8.94
N VAL A 72 20.54 -5.51 -7.94
CA VAL A 72 20.84 -6.15 -6.65
C VAL A 72 19.55 -6.68 -6.04
N ARG A 73 18.50 -5.86 -6.04
CA ARG A 73 17.21 -6.24 -5.48
C ARG A 73 16.54 -7.37 -6.25
N LEU A 74 16.57 -7.35 -7.59
CA LEU A 74 16.10 -8.45 -8.42
C LEU A 74 16.82 -9.76 -8.07
N THR A 75 18.16 -9.72 -7.97
CA THR A 75 18.96 -10.92 -7.65
C THR A 75 18.80 -11.39 -6.21
N LEU A 76 18.51 -10.51 -5.26
CA LEU A 76 18.12 -10.87 -3.89
C LEU A 76 16.76 -11.59 -3.85
N GLU A 77 15.75 -11.10 -4.57
CA GLU A 77 14.45 -11.78 -4.63
C GLU A 77 14.55 -13.15 -5.31
N GLN A 78 15.37 -13.26 -6.37
CA GLN A 78 15.67 -14.54 -6.98
C GLN A 78 16.36 -15.50 -5.99
N ALA A 79 17.32 -15.01 -5.20
CA ALA A 79 17.99 -15.81 -4.17
C ALA A 79 17.03 -16.30 -3.09
N PHE A 80 16.05 -15.48 -2.65
CA PHE A 80 15.00 -15.92 -1.75
C PHE A 80 14.15 -17.04 -2.36
N SER A 81 13.69 -16.85 -3.61
CA SER A 81 12.88 -17.84 -4.32
C SER A 81 13.62 -19.18 -4.49
N ASP A 82 14.91 -19.14 -4.84
CA ASP A 82 15.71 -20.35 -4.97
C ASP A 82 16.06 -20.98 -3.62
N LEU A 83 16.21 -20.19 -2.56
CA LEU A 83 16.38 -20.73 -1.20
C LEU A 83 15.11 -21.48 -0.75
N GLU A 84 13.94 -20.87 -0.90
CA GLU A 84 12.65 -21.47 -0.53
C GLU A 84 12.35 -22.74 -1.33
N ALA A 85 12.77 -22.78 -2.59
CA ALA A 85 12.63 -23.96 -3.43
C ALA A 85 13.75 -25.00 -3.27
N GLY A 86 14.73 -24.77 -2.39
CA GLY A 86 15.85 -25.68 -2.14
C GLY A 86 16.85 -25.78 -3.30
N ARG A 87 16.92 -24.77 -4.16
CA ARG A 87 17.79 -24.70 -5.36
C ARG A 87 18.89 -23.64 -5.27
N LEU A 88 19.02 -22.92 -4.16
CA LEU A 88 20.09 -21.93 -4.00
C LEU A 88 21.46 -22.62 -3.95
N THR A 89 22.23 -22.48 -5.02
CA THR A 89 23.55 -23.09 -5.19
C THR A 89 24.51 -22.16 -5.91
N SER A 90 25.79 -22.23 -5.56
CA SER A 90 26.87 -21.56 -6.30
C SER A 90 27.14 -22.24 -7.66
N PRO A 91 27.44 -21.48 -8.73
CA PRO A 91 27.49 -20.02 -8.77
C PRO A 91 26.09 -19.41 -8.86
N HIS A 92 25.86 -18.32 -8.12
CA HIS A 92 24.63 -17.53 -8.18
C HIS A 92 24.95 -16.07 -8.55
N PRO A 93 24.14 -15.37 -9.39
CA PRO A 93 24.42 -14.00 -9.81
C PRO A 93 24.65 -13.00 -8.66
N LEU A 94 24.04 -13.25 -7.50
CA LEU A 94 24.23 -12.44 -6.29
C LEU A 94 25.70 -12.38 -5.83
N GLU A 95 26.49 -13.44 -6.08
CA GLU A 95 27.93 -13.52 -5.74
C GLU A 95 28.78 -12.49 -6.49
N GLU A 96 28.32 -12.02 -7.65
CA GLU A 96 28.94 -10.93 -8.41
C GLU A 96 28.29 -9.57 -8.09
N MET A 97 26.95 -9.53 -8.02
CA MET A 97 26.20 -8.27 -7.85
C MET A 97 26.48 -7.59 -6.52
N LEU A 98 26.57 -8.34 -5.42
CA LEU A 98 26.70 -7.74 -4.08
C LEU A 98 28.07 -7.08 -3.86
N PRO A 99 29.22 -7.72 -4.18
CA PRO A 99 30.51 -7.03 -4.16
C PRO A 99 30.56 -5.82 -5.09
N GLY A 100 30.02 -5.92 -6.31
CA GLY A 100 29.96 -4.79 -7.24
C GLY A 100 29.15 -3.61 -6.70
N ALA A 101 28.06 -3.88 -5.98
CA ALA A 101 27.26 -2.84 -5.34
C ALA A 101 27.99 -2.16 -4.17
N LEU A 102 28.75 -2.92 -3.38
CA LEU A 102 29.59 -2.36 -2.32
C LEU A 102 30.68 -1.43 -2.88
N GLU A 103 31.29 -1.81 -4.01
CA GLU A 103 32.29 -0.98 -4.70
C GLU A 103 31.69 0.28 -5.33
N ALA A 104 30.39 0.29 -5.64
CA ALA A 104 29.70 1.41 -6.26
C ALA A 104 29.33 2.54 -5.28
N LEU A 105 29.40 2.29 -3.97
CA LEU A 105 29.12 3.29 -2.95
C LEU A 105 30.03 4.53 -3.12
N PRO A 106 29.52 5.76 -2.88
CA PRO A 106 28.23 6.10 -2.24
C PRO A 106 27.02 6.13 -3.20
N LEU A 107 27.15 5.61 -4.42
CA LEU A 107 26.05 5.48 -5.38
C LEU A 107 25.48 4.06 -5.35
N GLY A 108 24.31 3.87 -5.96
CA GLY A 108 23.83 2.52 -6.30
C GLY A 108 24.63 1.92 -7.45
N LEU A 109 24.64 0.59 -7.57
CA LEU A 109 25.34 -0.15 -8.62
C LEU A 109 24.96 0.37 -10.01
N CYS A 110 23.67 0.39 -10.33
CA CYS A 110 23.15 0.84 -11.62
C CYS A 110 23.40 2.34 -11.83
N GLU A 111 23.14 3.17 -10.83
CA GLU A 111 23.35 4.63 -10.92
C GLU A 111 24.83 4.97 -11.23
N SER A 112 25.77 4.27 -10.59
CA SER A 112 27.20 4.51 -10.77
C SER A 112 27.67 4.29 -12.21
N ARG A 113 26.96 3.42 -12.95
CA ARG A 113 27.24 3.02 -14.33
C ARG A 113 26.47 3.83 -15.37
N MET A 114 25.55 4.71 -14.95
CA MET A 114 24.81 5.56 -15.89
C MET A 114 25.77 6.50 -16.64
N PRO A 115 25.65 6.61 -17.98
CA PRO A 115 26.50 7.48 -18.80
C PRO A 115 26.43 8.95 -18.35
N SER A 116 25.22 9.41 -18.05
CA SER A 116 24.95 10.71 -17.46
C SER A 116 24.14 10.56 -16.19
N ARG A 117 24.42 11.40 -15.20
CA ARG A 117 23.76 11.37 -13.90
C ARG A 117 22.74 12.50 -13.79
N PHE A 118 21.49 12.16 -14.03
CA PHE A 118 20.36 13.05 -13.79
C PHE A 118 19.67 12.67 -12.48
N ARG A 119 19.44 13.66 -11.61
CA ARG A 119 18.72 13.47 -10.34
C ARG A 119 17.52 14.39 -10.24
N VAL A 120 16.45 13.90 -9.62
CA VAL A 120 15.20 14.63 -9.41
C VAL A 120 14.72 14.49 -7.96
N GLY A 121 14.06 15.52 -7.45
CA GLY A 121 13.68 15.61 -6.03
C GLY A 121 14.84 16.03 -5.12
N THR A 122 14.52 16.82 -4.10
CA THR A 122 15.50 17.40 -3.17
C THR A 122 15.68 16.57 -1.90
N GLU A 123 14.58 16.21 -1.23
CA GLU A 123 14.61 15.51 0.06
C GLU A 123 14.98 14.02 -0.08
N ALA A 124 14.45 13.37 -1.12
CA ALA A 124 14.76 11.99 -1.45
C ALA A 124 15.12 11.90 -2.94
N PRO A 125 16.35 12.25 -3.34
CA PRO A 125 16.74 12.28 -4.75
C PRO A 125 16.60 10.93 -5.44
N LYS A 126 16.01 10.95 -6.64
CA LYS A 126 15.84 9.80 -7.54
C LYS A 126 16.72 10.00 -8.75
N TRP A 127 17.22 8.92 -9.33
CA TRP A 127 18.03 9.02 -10.53
C TRP A 127 17.21 8.64 -11.77
N LEU A 128 17.52 9.28 -12.90
CA LEU A 128 16.89 8.97 -14.20
C LEU A 128 17.78 8.01 -15.00
N TRP A 129 17.19 6.99 -15.61
CA TRP A 129 17.93 6.05 -16.47
C TRP A 129 18.42 6.71 -17.75
N ASP A 130 19.74 6.84 -17.93
CA ASP A 130 20.33 7.25 -19.21
C ASP A 130 20.74 6.04 -20.06
N VAL A 131 20.23 5.99 -21.30
CA VAL A 131 20.21 4.81 -22.18
C VAL A 131 21.41 4.78 -23.15
N ALA A 132 22.55 5.39 -22.83
CA ALA A 132 23.73 5.33 -23.71
C ALA A 132 24.46 3.96 -23.64
N GLN A 133 25.18 3.62 -24.71
CA GLN A 133 25.29 2.24 -25.24
C GLN A 133 25.89 1.12 -24.36
N ARG A 134 25.22 -0.04 -24.55
CA ARG A 134 25.52 -1.46 -24.29
C ARG A 134 27.00 -1.89 -24.39
N GLY A 135 27.80 -1.64 -23.36
CA GLY A 135 29.12 -2.26 -23.20
C GLY A 135 29.17 -3.23 -22.02
N ASP A 136 28.79 -2.73 -20.84
CA ASP A 136 28.92 -3.45 -19.58
C ASP A 136 27.77 -4.45 -19.32
N ALA A 137 28.02 -5.44 -18.46
CA ALA A 137 27.08 -6.51 -18.16
C ALA A 137 25.84 -6.03 -17.37
N TYR A 138 25.97 -5.00 -16.55
CA TYR A 138 24.89 -4.45 -15.73
C TYR A 138 23.86 -3.72 -16.60
N SER A 139 24.33 -2.88 -17.52
CA SER A 139 23.48 -2.21 -18.51
C SER A 139 22.71 -3.23 -19.35
N LYS A 140 23.33 -4.35 -19.75
CA LYS A 140 22.64 -5.44 -20.46
C LYS A 140 21.56 -6.12 -19.60
N ALA A 141 21.86 -6.41 -18.33
CA ALA A 141 20.89 -6.99 -17.40
C ALA A 141 19.70 -6.06 -17.15
N LEU A 142 19.96 -4.76 -17.01
CA LEU A 142 18.93 -3.73 -16.81
C LEU A 142 18.01 -3.59 -18.02
N HIS A 143 18.59 -3.63 -19.23
CA HIS A 143 17.84 -3.70 -20.48
C HIS A 143 17.03 -4.99 -20.60
N SER A 144 17.60 -6.14 -20.24
CA SER A 144 16.88 -7.42 -20.26
C SER A 144 15.69 -7.42 -19.31
N ALA A 145 15.83 -6.80 -18.15
CA ALA A 145 14.75 -6.64 -17.18
C ALA A 145 13.62 -5.74 -17.73
N PHE A 146 13.97 -4.65 -18.41
CA PHE A 146 13.01 -3.82 -19.15
C PHE A 146 12.30 -4.60 -20.27
N ASP A 147 13.05 -5.35 -21.07
CA ASP A 147 12.52 -6.14 -22.18
C ASP A 147 11.52 -7.20 -21.68
N GLY A 148 11.76 -7.78 -20.50
CA GLY A 148 10.84 -8.69 -19.82
C GLY A 148 9.49 -8.06 -19.44
N ILE A 149 9.43 -6.73 -19.27
CA ILE A 149 8.19 -6.01 -18.96
C ILE A 149 7.43 -5.63 -20.24
N PHE A 150 8.14 -5.11 -21.25
CA PHE A 150 7.50 -4.42 -22.39
C PHE A 150 7.59 -5.15 -23.73
N LEU A 151 8.43 -6.18 -23.87
CA LEU A 151 8.70 -6.87 -25.14
C LEU A 151 8.37 -8.38 -25.11
N THR A 152 7.70 -8.87 -24.06
CA THR A 152 7.29 -10.29 -23.96
C THR A 152 6.17 -10.67 -24.94
N ASN A 153 5.37 -9.71 -25.39
CA ASN A 153 4.35 -9.91 -26.42
C ASN A 153 4.82 -9.29 -27.75
N PRO A 154 4.87 -10.05 -28.87
CA PRO A 154 5.31 -9.54 -30.17
C PRO A 154 4.52 -8.33 -30.71
N LYS A 155 3.28 -8.13 -30.25
CA LYS A 155 2.44 -6.98 -30.61
C LYS A 155 2.72 -5.74 -29.76
N SER A 156 3.54 -5.88 -28.72
CA SER A 156 3.93 -4.83 -27.80
C SER A 156 5.28 -4.25 -28.22
N GLY A 157 5.41 -2.92 -28.15
CA GLY A 157 6.65 -2.24 -28.45
C GLY A 157 6.93 -1.20 -27.39
N GLY A 158 8.10 -1.26 -26.77
CA GLY A 158 8.58 -0.30 -25.79
C GLY A 158 9.99 0.16 -26.10
N LYS A 159 10.24 1.46 -25.99
CA LYS A 159 11.56 2.06 -26.13
C LYS A 159 11.88 2.90 -24.90
N LEU A 160 13.03 2.62 -24.30
CA LEU A 160 13.63 3.49 -23.30
C LEU A 160 14.18 4.76 -23.95
N LEU A 161 14.00 5.89 -23.29
CA LEU A 161 14.44 7.21 -23.74
C LEU A 161 15.49 7.74 -22.77
N SER A 162 16.58 8.30 -23.28
CA SER A 162 17.53 9.03 -22.45
C SER A 162 16.89 10.34 -21.96
N PRO A 163 17.06 10.69 -20.68
CA PRO A 163 16.62 11.96 -20.13
C PRO A 163 17.47 13.10 -20.66
N ASP A 164 16.87 14.29 -20.66
CA ASP A 164 17.55 15.56 -20.88
C ASP A 164 17.18 16.54 -19.75
N ALA A 165 17.74 17.76 -19.79
CA ALA A 165 17.46 18.79 -18.79
C ALA A 165 15.96 19.20 -18.76
N SER A 166 15.24 19.09 -19.89
CA SER A 166 13.82 19.40 -19.98
C SER A 166 12.98 18.34 -19.25
N ALA A 167 13.28 17.06 -19.48
CA ALA A 167 12.66 15.94 -18.78
C ALA A 167 12.93 16.01 -17.27
N GLN A 168 14.18 16.31 -16.88
CA GLN A 168 14.55 16.51 -15.48
C GLN A 168 13.75 17.66 -14.84
N GLY A 169 13.62 18.80 -15.51
CA GLY A 169 12.82 19.94 -15.06
C GLY A 169 11.34 19.57 -14.84
N LYS A 170 10.71 18.91 -15.83
CA LYS A 170 9.31 18.47 -15.75
C LYS A 170 9.06 17.55 -14.56
N ILE A 171 9.94 16.57 -14.32
CA ILE A 171 9.78 15.64 -13.21
C ILE A 171 9.99 16.37 -11.87
N ASN A 172 10.95 17.28 -11.78
CA ASN A 172 11.15 18.10 -10.56
C ASN A 172 9.91 18.96 -10.25
N ASP A 173 9.31 19.58 -11.26
CA ASP A 173 8.08 20.36 -11.08
C ASP A 173 6.93 19.48 -10.61
N SER A 174 6.76 18.29 -11.17
CA SER A 174 5.75 17.32 -10.74
C SER A 174 5.95 16.78 -9.34
N ILE A 175 7.20 16.50 -8.93
CA ILE A 175 7.53 16.12 -7.56
C ILE A 175 7.19 17.27 -6.60
N ALA A 176 7.59 18.51 -6.95
CA ALA A 176 7.30 19.68 -6.13
C ALA A 176 5.79 19.94 -6.00
N LEU A 177 5.03 19.75 -7.08
CA LEU A 177 3.57 19.83 -7.08
C LEU A 177 2.96 18.75 -6.18
N LEU A 178 3.37 17.49 -6.34
CA LEU A 178 2.88 16.37 -5.52
C LEU A 178 3.16 16.60 -4.03
N SER A 179 4.36 17.05 -3.67
CA SER A 179 4.74 17.35 -2.29
C SER A 179 3.98 18.52 -1.69
N GLN A 180 3.48 19.46 -2.50
CA GLN A 180 2.64 20.56 -2.01
C GLN A 180 1.17 20.13 -1.85
N LEU A 181 0.66 19.29 -2.76
CA LEU A 181 -0.73 18.80 -2.69
C LEU A 181 -0.92 17.75 -1.59
N LEU A 182 0.04 16.83 -1.46
CA LEU A 182 0.01 15.69 -0.54
C LEU A 182 1.37 15.55 0.17
N PRO A 183 1.71 16.45 1.10
CA PRO A 183 3.01 16.47 1.76
C PRO A 183 3.36 15.16 2.48
N HIS A 184 2.36 14.39 2.93
CA HIS A 184 2.60 13.14 3.62
C HIS A 184 2.54 11.94 2.68
N SER A 185 1.42 11.73 1.99
CA SER A 185 1.23 10.58 1.09
C SER A 185 2.12 10.65 -0.14
N GLY A 186 2.34 11.84 -0.69
CA GLY A 186 3.24 12.07 -1.82
C GLY A 186 4.69 11.73 -1.47
N ALA A 187 5.20 12.29 -0.37
CA ALA A 187 6.54 11.97 0.14
C ALA A 187 6.69 10.48 0.48
N SER A 188 5.66 9.90 1.11
CA SER A 188 5.61 8.47 1.42
C SER A 188 5.68 7.60 0.16
N ALA A 189 4.90 7.88 -0.88
CA ALA A 189 4.95 7.12 -2.13
C ALA A 189 6.30 7.26 -2.84
N LEU A 190 6.84 8.49 -2.94
CA LEU A 190 8.14 8.77 -3.56
C LEU A 190 9.31 8.09 -2.83
N THR A 191 9.18 7.82 -1.54
CA THR A 191 10.20 7.12 -0.74
C THR A 191 10.48 5.69 -1.24
N HIS A 192 9.52 5.05 -1.91
CA HIS A 192 9.66 3.68 -2.44
C HIS A 192 10.15 3.63 -3.89
N ILE A 193 10.35 4.79 -4.50
CA ILE A 193 10.97 4.91 -5.81
C ILE A 193 12.46 5.21 -5.59
N GLU A 194 13.32 4.52 -6.33
CA GLU A 194 14.76 4.81 -6.39
C GLU A 194 15.14 5.34 -7.77
N ALA A 195 14.58 4.74 -8.82
CA ALA A 195 14.89 5.06 -10.21
C ALA A 195 13.64 5.39 -11.03
N ILE A 196 13.78 6.28 -12.01
CA ILE A 196 12.75 6.61 -12.99
C ILE A 196 13.32 6.41 -14.38
N ALA A 197 12.64 5.61 -15.20
CA ALA A 197 12.98 5.38 -16.59
C ALA A 197 11.98 6.08 -17.51
N LEU A 198 12.49 6.79 -18.53
CA LEU A 198 11.64 7.41 -19.54
C LEU A 198 11.32 6.40 -20.64
N LEU A 199 10.08 6.42 -21.08
CA LEU A 199 9.48 5.34 -21.82
C LEU A 199 8.63 5.91 -22.96
N SER A 200 8.68 5.26 -24.12
CA SER A 200 7.66 5.34 -25.15
C SER A 200 7.22 3.92 -25.47
N ALA A 201 6.03 3.49 -25.03
CA ALA A 201 5.49 2.17 -25.36
C ALA A 201 4.03 2.17 -25.75
N ARG A 202 3.68 1.14 -26.52
CA ARG A 202 2.33 0.80 -26.93
C ARG A 202 2.12 -0.69 -26.70
N LEU A 203 1.07 -1.01 -25.93
CA LEU A 203 0.65 -2.39 -25.66
C LEU A 203 -0.70 -2.67 -26.34
N GLU A 204 -1.10 -3.94 -26.33
CA GLU A 204 -2.44 -4.38 -26.73
C GLU A 204 -3.49 -3.78 -25.78
N GLY A 205 -4.01 -2.60 -26.15
CA GLY A 205 -4.90 -1.79 -25.31
C GLY A 205 -4.61 -0.29 -25.31
N GLY A 206 -3.48 0.16 -25.89
CA GLY A 206 -3.18 1.58 -26.08
C GLY A 206 -1.76 1.99 -25.68
N THR A 207 -1.53 3.29 -25.62
CA THR A 207 -0.28 3.89 -25.15
C THR A 207 -0.09 3.66 -23.66
N VAL A 208 1.13 3.29 -23.24
CA VAL A 208 1.48 3.17 -21.82
C VAL A 208 1.95 4.53 -21.31
N LEU A 209 1.21 5.10 -20.37
CA LEU A 209 1.55 6.38 -19.74
C LEU A 209 2.56 6.21 -18.61
N SER A 210 2.38 5.15 -17.81
CA SER A 210 3.25 4.79 -16.73
C SER A 210 3.19 3.29 -16.45
N ALA A 211 4.23 2.77 -15.78
CA ALA A 211 4.22 1.42 -15.23
C ALA A 211 5.15 1.30 -14.03
N ALA A 212 4.74 0.52 -13.04
CA ALA A 212 5.58 0.00 -11.98
C ALA A 212 6.47 -1.13 -12.51
N GLY A 213 7.76 -1.12 -12.15
CA GLY A 213 8.69 -2.18 -12.54
C GLY A 213 8.44 -3.55 -11.91
N GLY A 214 7.68 -3.57 -10.80
CA GLY A 214 7.31 -4.81 -10.10
C GLY A 214 8.54 -5.62 -9.70
N ASP A 215 8.45 -6.93 -9.86
CA ASP A 215 9.56 -7.83 -9.50
C ASP A 215 10.66 -7.90 -10.56
N LEU A 216 10.39 -7.45 -11.80
CA LEU A 216 11.37 -7.49 -12.90
C LEU A 216 12.37 -6.32 -12.83
N THR A 217 11.89 -5.11 -12.50
CA THR A 217 12.76 -3.95 -12.23
C THR A 217 12.33 -3.26 -10.93
N PRO A 218 12.61 -3.88 -9.77
CA PRO A 218 12.15 -3.37 -8.50
C PRO A 218 12.73 -1.98 -8.19
N SER A 219 12.02 -1.21 -7.37
CA SER A 219 12.34 0.19 -7.05
C SER A 219 12.36 1.16 -8.25
N THR A 220 11.94 0.71 -9.44
CA THR A 220 11.92 1.50 -10.67
C THR A 220 10.50 1.73 -11.15
N ILE A 221 10.23 2.94 -11.64
CA ILE A 221 8.99 3.26 -12.36
C ILE A 221 9.31 3.74 -13.78
N PHE A 222 8.38 3.54 -14.70
CA PHE A 222 8.47 3.97 -16.09
C PHE A 222 7.45 5.05 -16.37
N LEU A 223 7.84 6.11 -17.08
CA LEU A 223 6.98 7.25 -17.41
C LEU A 223 7.11 7.65 -18.89
N SER A 224 5.97 7.88 -19.55
CA SER A 224 5.91 8.55 -20.85
C SER A 224 5.61 10.04 -20.65
N LEU A 225 6.66 10.85 -20.54
CA LEU A 225 6.51 12.31 -20.35
C LEU A 225 5.85 12.99 -21.56
N THR A 226 6.09 12.46 -22.77
CA THR A 226 5.50 13.01 -24.00
C THR A 226 3.98 12.82 -24.02
N ASP A 227 3.49 11.67 -23.55
CA ASP A 227 2.06 11.38 -23.54
C ASP A 227 1.32 11.96 -22.33
N LEU A 228 2.00 12.17 -21.20
CA LEU A 228 1.43 12.80 -20.00
C LEU A 228 1.27 14.32 -20.16
N GLY A 229 2.21 14.98 -20.85
CA GLY A 229 2.07 16.34 -21.35
C GLY A 229 2.03 17.49 -20.32
N ASN A 230 1.74 17.24 -19.04
CA ASN A 230 1.66 18.29 -18.01
C ASN A 230 2.10 17.82 -16.60
N PRO A 231 2.48 18.76 -15.70
CA PRO A 231 3.00 18.41 -14.38
C PRO A 231 2.00 17.68 -13.46
N TRP A 232 0.70 17.92 -13.60
CA TRP A 232 -0.35 17.33 -12.77
C TRP A 232 -0.55 15.85 -13.07
N ASP A 233 -0.61 15.48 -14.35
CA ASP A 233 -0.76 14.08 -14.75
C ASP A 233 0.53 13.30 -14.47
N VAL A 234 1.70 13.91 -14.64
CA VAL A 234 2.99 13.32 -14.22
C VAL A 234 3.02 13.13 -12.70
N ALA A 235 2.57 14.10 -11.89
CA ALA A 235 2.45 13.96 -10.43
C ALA A 235 1.49 12.82 -10.04
N GLY A 236 0.35 12.70 -10.72
CA GLY A 236 -0.60 11.61 -10.54
C GLY A 236 0.03 10.24 -10.85
N CYS A 237 0.82 10.12 -11.93
CA CYS A 237 1.54 8.89 -12.27
C CYS A 237 2.68 8.58 -11.28
N LEU A 238 3.44 9.59 -10.83
CA LEU A 238 4.44 9.40 -9.77
C LEU A 238 3.81 8.82 -8.51
N LEU A 239 2.67 9.38 -8.09
CA LEU A 239 1.90 8.87 -6.96
C LEU A 239 1.42 7.44 -7.21
N HIS A 240 0.80 7.17 -8.37
CA HIS A 240 0.28 5.84 -8.72
C HIS A 240 1.35 4.76 -8.61
N GLU A 241 2.44 4.93 -9.36
CA GLU A 241 3.47 3.90 -9.45
C GLU A 241 4.27 3.80 -8.15
N GLY A 242 4.47 4.93 -7.46
CA GLY A 242 5.08 4.97 -6.12
C GLY A 242 4.24 4.21 -5.08
N LEU A 243 2.91 4.28 -5.15
CA LEU A 243 2.01 3.50 -4.29
C LEU A 243 2.07 2.01 -4.58
N HIS A 244 2.25 1.62 -5.84
CA HIS A 244 2.54 0.22 -6.18
C HIS A 244 3.87 -0.22 -5.58
N MET A 245 4.94 0.55 -5.74
CA MET A 245 6.25 0.27 -5.13
C MET A 245 6.15 0.13 -3.60
N LYS A 246 5.46 1.07 -2.94
CA LYS A 246 5.19 1.04 -1.51
C LYS A 246 4.49 -0.23 -1.07
N LEU A 247 3.44 -0.63 -1.80
CA LEU A 247 2.69 -1.82 -1.41
C LEU A 247 3.48 -3.10 -1.67
N PHE A 248 4.25 -3.17 -2.76
CA PHE A 248 5.19 -4.28 -2.98
C PHE A 248 6.17 -4.42 -1.80
N ASP A 249 6.71 -3.31 -1.30
CA ASP A 249 7.60 -3.30 -0.13
C ASP A 249 6.88 -3.78 1.14
N ALA A 250 5.70 -3.25 1.42
CA ALA A 250 4.90 -3.64 2.59
C ALA A 250 4.58 -5.14 2.57
N THR A 251 4.19 -5.69 1.41
CA THR A 251 3.78 -7.09 1.27
C THR A 251 4.91 -8.10 1.40
N ARG A 252 6.18 -7.67 1.37
CA ARG A 252 7.33 -8.53 1.69
C ARG A 252 7.38 -8.95 3.17
N SER A 253 6.65 -8.25 4.04
CA SER A 253 6.62 -8.50 5.48
C SER A 253 5.23 -8.86 6.01
N VAL A 254 4.18 -8.70 5.22
CA VAL A 254 2.79 -8.93 5.62
C VAL A 254 1.99 -9.49 4.46
N SER A 255 1.28 -10.60 4.67
CA SER A 255 0.33 -11.13 3.70
C SER A 255 -1.04 -10.45 3.85
N ILE A 256 -1.58 -9.94 2.73
CA ILE A 256 -2.90 -9.28 2.68
C ILE A 256 -3.98 -10.24 2.13
N ALA A 257 -3.63 -11.10 1.19
CA ALA A 257 -4.54 -12.05 0.57
C ALA A 257 -4.43 -13.43 1.23
N ALA A 258 -5.56 -13.99 1.67
CA ALA A 258 -5.61 -15.35 2.21
C ALA A 258 -5.65 -16.41 1.09
N LYS A 259 -6.13 -16.02 -0.10
CA LYS A 259 -6.21 -16.86 -1.29
C LYS A 259 -5.73 -16.10 -2.53
N PRO A 260 -4.41 -15.85 -2.67
CA PRO A 260 -3.86 -14.92 -3.67
C PRO A 260 -4.19 -15.28 -5.13
N GLU A 261 -4.42 -16.56 -5.41
CA GLU A 261 -4.80 -17.13 -6.70
C GLU A 261 -6.27 -16.89 -7.09
N GLU A 262 -7.14 -16.61 -6.11
CA GLU A 262 -8.57 -16.41 -6.39
C GLU A 262 -8.79 -15.18 -7.25
N THR A 263 -9.66 -15.35 -8.25
CA THR A 263 -9.98 -14.28 -9.20
C THR A 263 -11.40 -13.80 -9.03
N ILE A 264 -11.63 -12.51 -9.23
CA ILE A 264 -12.92 -11.84 -9.14
C ILE A 264 -13.22 -11.04 -10.42
N GLN A 265 -14.49 -10.83 -10.69
CA GLN A 265 -14.94 -10.00 -11.82
C GLN A 265 -15.18 -8.57 -11.35
N VAL A 266 -14.44 -7.61 -11.89
CA VAL A 266 -14.72 -6.17 -11.67
C VAL A 266 -15.61 -5.63 -12.79
N PRO A 267 -16.51 -4.67 -12.52
CA PRO A 267 -17.55 -4.28 -13.48
C PRO A 267 -17.08 -3.35 -14.61
N TRP A 268 -15.82 -2.89 -14.59
CA TRP A 268 -15.25 -1.99 -15.61
C TRP A 268 -14.14 -2.64 -16.45
N ARG A 269 -13.97 -3.96 -16.37
CA ARG A 269 -13.02 -4.72 -17.20
C ARG A 269 -13.63 -6.05 -17.60
N ASP A 270 -13.32 -6.51 -18.81
CA ASP A 270 -13.77 -7.83 -19.28
C ASP A 270 -12.87 -8.98 -18.81
N VAL A 271 -11.79 -8.66 -18.08
CA VAL A 271 -10.82 -9.62 -17.56
C VAL A 271 -10.93 -9.70 -16.05
N ARG A 272 -10.98 -10.93 -15.52
CA ARG A 272 -10.97 -11.21 -14.08
C ARG A 272 -9.65 -10.78 -13.46
N TRP A 273 -9.69 -10.28 -12.23
CA TRP A 273 -8.53 -9.83 -11.47
C TRP A 273 -8.27 -10.79 -10.32
N SER A 274 -7.00 -11.10 -10.02
CA SER A 274 -6.68 -11.77 -8.76
C SER A 274 -7.06 -10.88 -7.57
N ILE A 275 -7.33 -11.48 -6.40
CA ILE A 275 -7.61 -10.69 -5.19
C ILE A 275 -6.44 -9.77 -4.83
N VAL A 276 -5.20 -10.21 -5.09
CA VAL A 276 -3.99 -9.38 -4.92
C VAL A 276 -4.08 -8.12 -5.77
N ARG A 277 -4.39 -8.26 -7.07
CA ARG A 277 -4.56 -7.13 -7.98
C ARG A 277 -5.69 -6.21 -7.53
N THR A 278 -6.79 -6.77 -7.03
CA THR A 278 -7.93 -5.99 -6.52
C THR A 278 -7.55 -5.13 -5.32
N VAL A 279 -6.83 -5.70 -4.35
CA VAL A 279 -6.33 -4.97 -3.18
C VAL A 279 -5.36 -3.86 -3.59
N PHE A 280 -4.42 -4.17 -4.50
CA PHE A 280 -3.47 -3.19 -5.02
C PHE A 280 -4.18 -2.04 -5.76
N ALA A 281 -5.19 -2.35 -6.57
CA ALA A 281 -5.98 -1.34 -7.24
C ALA A 281 -6.80 -0.48 -6.25
N TYR A 282 -7.38 -1.09 -5.22
CA TYR A 282 -8.11 -0.36 -4.17
C TYR A 282 -7.19 0.63 -3.43
N HIS A 283 -5.99 0.18 -3.04
CA HIS A 283 -4.95 1.02 -2.43
C HIS A 283 -4.66 2.26 -3.28
N VAL A 284 -4.42 2.08 -4.57
CA VAL A 284 -4.15 3.17 -5.49
C VAL A 284 -5.37 4.07 -5.64
N TYR A 285 -6.57 3.53 -5.90
CA TYR A 285 -7.76 4.33 -6.11
C TYR A 285 -8.13 5.23 -4.92
N VAL A 286 -7.87 4.78 -3.70
CA VAL A 286 -8.06 5.60 -2.50
C VAL A 286 -7.17 6.83 -2.50
N HIS A 287 -5.87 6.65 -2.74
CA HIS A 287 -4.93 7.77 -2.79
C HIS A 287 -5.16 8.69 -4.00
N LEU A 288 -5.62 8.14 -5.13
CA LEU A 288 -5.94 8.96 -6.31
C LEU A 288 -7.23 9.77 -6.12
N ALA A 289 -8.19 9.26 -5.36
CA ALA A 289 -9.34 10.05 -4.95
C ALA A 289 -8.89 11.22 -4.06
N LEU A 290 -7.97 10.98 -3.11
CA LEU A 290 -7.39 12.03 -2.29
C LEU A 290 -6.59 13.06 -3.14
N PHE A 291 -5.76 12.59 -4.07
CA PHE A 291 -5.01 13.46 -4.99
C PHE A 291 -5.94 14.32 -5.84
N LYS A 292 -7.01 13.74 -6.40
CA LYS A 292 -8.03 14.52 -7.15
C LYS A 292 -8.69 15.56 -6.25
N ALA A 293 -9.03 15.21 -5.01
CA ALA A 293 -9.61 16.16 -4.05
C ALA A 293 -8.65 17.33 -3.74
N ALA A 294 -7.37 17.04 -3.53
CA ALA A 294 -6.32 18.04 -3.31
C ALA A 294 -6.15 18.95 -4.54
N ALA A 295 -6.11 18.37 -5.74
CA ALA A 295 -5.96 19.13 -6.97
C ALA A 295 -7.18 20.03 -7.28
N LEU A 296 -8.41 19.55 -7.01
CA LEU A 296 -9.62 20.37 -7.14
C LEU A 296 -9.70 21.51 -6.11
N SER A 297 -8.98 21.36 -5.00
CA SER A 297 -8.90 22.36 -3.92
C SER A 297 -7.61 23.16 -3.97
N ALA A 298 -6.81 23.03 -5.05
CA ALA A 298 -5.52 23.69 -5.18
C ALA A 298 -5.69 25.20 -5.17
N ASP A 299 -4.83 25.88 -4.42
CA ASP A 299 -4.85 27.33 -4.38
C ASP A 299 -4.35 27.96 -5.69
N ARG A 300 -4.61 29.26 -5.83
CA ARG A 300 -4.22 30.03 -6.99
C ARG A 300 -2.70 30.05 -7.23
N SER A 301 -1.89 29.97 -6.17
CA SER A 301 -0.43 30.01 -6.30
C SER A 301 0.12 28.75 -6.97
N LEU A 302 -0.48 27.58 -6.70
CA LEU A 302 -0.15 26.34 -7.38
C LEU A 302 -0.53 26.39 -8.85
N ILE A 303 -1.71 26.92 -9.18
CA ILE A 303 -2.18 27.08 -10.55
C ILE A 303 -1.28 28.06 -11.34
N GLU A 304 -0.90 29.18 -10.74
CA GLU A 304 0.00 30.16 -11.37
C GLU A 304 1.41 29.58 -11.61
N ARG A 305 1.90 28.74 -10.70
CA ARG A 305 3.23 28.13 -10.81
C ARG A 305 3.28 26.94 -11.77
N PHE A 306 2.30 26.04 -11.71
CA PHE A 306 2.33 24.75 -12.41
C PHE A 306 1.35 24.68 -13.59
N GLY A 307 0.63 25.77 -13.86
CA GLY A 307 -0.38 25.87 -14.91
C GLY A 307 -1.74 25.29 -14.49
N ASP A 308 -2.81 25.79 -15.12
CA ASP A 308 -4.18 25.34 -14.89
C ASP A 308 -4.37 23.93 -15.45
N PRO A 309 -4.75 22.93 -14.62
CA PRO A 309 -5.06 21.58 -15.08
C PRO A 309 -6.02 21.55 -16.27
N SER A 310 -7.04 22.41 -16.28
CA SER A 310 -8.10 22.44 -17.29
C SER A 310 -7.66 23.00 -18.64
N ALA A 311 -6.53 23.71 -18.67
CA ALA A 311 -5.95 24.23 -19.91
C ALA A 311 -5.18 23.16 -20.71
N TYR A 312 -4.89 22.00 -20.11
CA TYR A 312 -4.16 20.94 -20.78
C TYR A 312 -5.09 20.02 -21.59
N ALA A 313 -4.83 19.93 -22.89
CA ALA A 313 -5.48 18.95 -23.76
C ALA A 313 -4.87 17.55 -23.55
N THR A 314 -5.33 16.82 -22.52
CA THR A 314 -4.91 15.43 -22.29
C THR A 314 -5.98 14.42 -22.66
N ARG A 315 -5.56 13.22 -23.06
CA ARG A 315 -6.50 12.11 -23.32
C ARG A 315 -7.16 11.70 -22.00
N PRO A 316 -8.45 11.33 -21.97
CA PRO A 316 -9.07 10.73 -20.79
C PRO A 316 -8.30 9.46 -20.37
N HIS A 317 -7.74 9.45 -19.17
CA HIS A 317 -7.13 8.28 -18.55
C HIS A 317 -7.35 8.32 -17.04
N ALA A 318 -7.34 7.16 -16.37
CA ALA A 318 -7.71 7.00 -14.96
C ALA A 318 -6.90 7.85 -13.95
N MET A 319 -5.83 8.51 -14.41
CA MET A 319 -4.96 9.40 -13.63
C MET A 319 -5.19 10.89 -13.90
N SER A 320 -5.94 11.23 -14.95
CA SER A 320 -6.19 12.61 -15.35
C SER A 320 -7.01 13.35 -14.29
N VAL A 321 -6.52 14.52 -13.88
CA VAL A 321 -7.20 15.38 -12.90
C VAL A 321 -8.48 15.99 -13.47
N VAL A 322 -8.51 16.30 -14.76
CA VAL A 322 -9.56 17.07 -15.44
C VAL A 322 -10.46 16.25 -16.38
N ASN A 323 -9.96 15.16 -16.98
CA ASN A 323 -10.69 14.47 -18.05
C ASN A 323 -11.29 13.10 -17.65
N ASN A 324 -11.51 12.86 -16.35
CA ASN A 324 -12.02 11.57 -15.85
C ASN A 324 -13.54 11.52 -15.59
N ASP A 325 -14.27 12.59 -15.88
CA ASP A 325 -15.72 12.64 -15.68
C ASP A 325 -16.51 12.10 -16.89
N GLY A 326 -15.95 11.10 -17.58
CA GLY A 326 -16.68 10.35 -18.60
C GLY A 326 -17.91 9.68 -17.97
N GLY A 327 -19.08 9.78 -18.62
CA GLY A 327 -20.41 9.41 -18.11
C GLY A 327 -20.66 7.94 -17.72
N SER A 328 -19.62 7.14 -17.45
CA SER A 328 -19.72 5.78 -16.94
C SER A 328 -19.68 5.74 -15.40
N ARG A 329 -20.45 4.82 -14.81
CA ARG A 329 -20.56 4.63 -13.34
C ARG A 329 -19.22 4.46 -12.61
N PHE A 330 -18.18 3.97 -13.29
CA PHE A 330 -16.86 3.71 -12.73
C PHE A 330 -15.73 4.48 -13.45
N GLY A 331 -16.06 5.66 -13.97
CA GLY A 331 -15.10 6.54 -14.64
C GLY A 331 -14.08 7.15 -13.67
N ARG A 332 -14.50 7.46 -12.45
CA ARG A 332 -13.66 8.14 -11.44
C ARG A 332 -13.02 7.14 -10.48
N SER A 333 -11.81 7.47 -10.00
CA SER A 333 -11.09 6.70 -8.97
C SER A 333 -11.92 6.51 -7.71
N VAL A 334 -12.63 7.54 -7.25
CA VAL A 334 -13.50 7.48 -6.06
C VAL A 334 -14.64 6.47 -6.21
N ASP A 335 -15.25 6.34 -7.39
CA ASP A 335 -16.33 5.37 -7.60
C ASP A 335 -15.80 3.94 -7.58
N ARG A 336 -14.60 3.71 -8.13
CA ARG A 336 -13.91 2.42 -8.04
C ARG A 336 -13.47 2.12 -6.61
N ALA A 337 -12.97 3.12 -5.87
CA ALA A 337 -12.60 2.98 -4.47
C ALA A 337 -13.81 2.59 -3.61
N ARG A 338 -14.96 3.27 -3.78
CA ARG A 338 -16.21 2.92 -3.09
C ARG A 338 -16.63 1.47 -3.36
N TYR A 339 -16.69 1.07 -4.63
CA TYR A 339 -17.09 -0.29 -4.99
C TYR A 339 -16.13 -1.35 -4.46
N LEU A 340 -14.82 -1.20 -4.69
CA LEU A 340 -13.85 -2.18 -4.18
C LEU A 340 -13.83 -2.21 -2.65
N GLY A 341 -13.92 -1.05 -1.99
CA GLY A 341 -13.96 -0.96 -0.53
C GLY A 341 -15.16 -1.70 0.05
N GLU A 342 -16.36 -1.49 -0.50
CA GLU A 342 -17.57 -2.20 -0.08
C GLU A 342 -17.42 -3.71 -0.26
N GLN A 343 -16.99 -4.16 -1.44
CA GLN A 343 -16.88 -5.57 -1.76
C GLN A 343 -15.81 -6.27 -0.92
N LEU A 344 -14.64 -5.64 -0.73
CA LEU A 344 -13.55 -6.17 0.10
C LEU A 344 -13.92 -6.23 1.59
N GLN A 345 -14.82 -5.37 2.07
CA GLN A 345 -15.33 -5.41 3.45
C GLN A 345 -16.47 -6.41 3.63
N THR A 346 -17.16 -6.79 2.55
CA THR A 346 -18.35 -7.64 2.59
C THR A 346 -18.12 -8.96 1.83
N GLU A 347 -18.57 -9.05 0.58
CA GLU A 347 -18.59 -10.25 -0.25
C GLU A 347 -17.22 -10.94 -0.34
N TRP A 348 -16.15 -10.16 -0.52
CA TRP A 348 -14.79 -10.66 -0.74
C TRP A 348 -13.92 -10.64 0.52
N SER A 349 -14.49 -10.29 1.68
CA SER A 349 -13.74 -10.21 2.96
C SER A 349 -13.10 -11.53 3.39
N HIS A 350 -13.68 -12.65 2.96
CA HIS A 350 -13.18 -14.01 3.21
C HIS A 350 -11.93 -14.36 2.38
N LEU A 351 -11.61 -13.57 1.35
CA LEU A 351 -10.40 -13.73 0.53
C LEU A 351 -9.18 -13.00 1.15
N LEU A 352 -9.39 -12.25 2.24
CA LEU A 352 -8.38 -11.46 2.92
C LEU A 352 -7.89 -12.12 4.21
N THR A 353 -6.61 -11.91 4.52
CA THR A 353 -6.07 -12.18 5.86
C THR A 353 -6.66 -11.20 6.88
N PRO A 354 -6.48 -11.43 8.21
CA PRO A 354 -6.81 -10.41 9.20
C PRO A 354 -6.15 -9.07 8.91
N GLN A 355 -4.86 -9.08 8.56
CA GLN A 355 -4.12 -7.87 8.22
C GLN A 355 -4.65 -7.21 6.94
N GLY A 356 -5.13 -8.01 5.99
CA GLY A 356 -5.78 -7.50 4.78
C GLY A 356 -7.12 -6.81 5.04
N ARG A 357 -7.92 -7.31 5.99
CA ARG A 357 -9.14 -6.62 6.43
C ARG A 357 -8.83 -5.32 7.16
N ASP A 358 -7.78 -5.32 7.99
CA ASP A 358 -7.31 -4.09 8.66
C ASP A 358 -6.83 -3.04 7.65
N PHE A 359 -6.09 -3.47 6.63
CA PHE A 359 -5.66 -2.63 5.52
C PHE A 359 -6.86 -1.97 4.81
N VAL A 360 -7.86 -2.78 4.43
CA VAL A 360 -9.04 -2.27 3.70
C VAL A 360 -9.84 -1.29 4.56
N ARG A 361 -10.05 -1.62 5.83
CA ARG A 361 -10.77 -0.76 6.77
C ARG A 361 -10.05 0.58 6.96
N TRP A 362 -8.74 0.55 7.22
CA TRP A 362 -7.93 1.76 7.39
C TRP A 362 -8.01 2.68 6.16
N LEU A 363 -7.89 2.14 4.95
CA LEU A 363 -8.02 2.91 3.72
C LEU A 363 -9.41 3.54 3.58
N SER A 364 -10.45 2.76 3.86
CA SER A 364 -11.84 3.22 3.80
C SER A 364 -12.12 4.34 4.80
N GLU A 365 -11.69 4.17 6.05
CA GLU A 365 -11.86 5.16 7.12
C GLU A 365 -11.08 6.45 6.84
N SER A 366 -9.89 6.33 6.27
CA SER A 366 -9.05 7.48 5.92
C SER A 366 -9.66 8.33 4.80
N LEU A 367 -10.30 7.71 3.80
CA LEU A 367 -10.90 8.44 2.67
C LEU A 367 -12.31 8.96 2.96
N ALA A 368 -13.07 8.29 3.83
CA ALA A 368 -14.49 8.58 4.05
C ALA A 368 -14.83 10.07 4.32
N PRO A 369 -14.03 10.84 5.09
CA PRO A 369 -14.29 12.27 5.30
C PRO A 369 -14.16 13.09 4.00
N VAL A 370 -13.14 12.81 3.19
CA VAL A 370 -12.89 13.48 1.91
C VAL A 370 -13.98 13.12 0.91
N ASP A 371 -14.37 11.85 0.88
CA ASP A 371 -15.43 11.37 -0.01
C ASP A 371 -16.76 12.10 0.21
N ARG A 372 -17.12 12.29 1.48
CA ARG A 372 -18.33 12.99 1.90
C ARG A 372 -18.29 14.49 1.56
N GLU A 373 -17.18 15.15 1.87
CA GLU A 373 -17.05 16.60 1.77
C GLU A 373 -16.82 17.07 0.33
N VAL A 374 -16.02 16.34 -0.45
CA VAL A 374 -15.55 16.79 -1.78
C VAL A 374 -16.36 16.17 -2.92
N PHE A 375 -16.78 14.92 -2.80
CA PHE A 375 -17.39 14.16 -3.90
C PHE A 375 -18.89 13.87 -3.70
N GLY A 376 -19.53 14.46 -2.69
CA GLY A 376 -20.92 14.22 -2.34
C GLY A 376 -21.96 15.00 -3.17
N LYS A 377 -22.97 14.29 -3.70
CA LYS A 377 -24.40 14.64 -3.57
C LYS A 377 -25.12 13.41 -3.01
N ALA A 378 -26.07 13.64 -2.11
CA ALA A 378 -26.63 12.71 -1.12
C ALA A 378 -26.94 11.27 -1.59
N SER A 379 -26.63 10.31 -0.70
CA SER A 379 -27.34 9.05 -0.54
C SER A 379 -27.71 8.90 0.94
N ALA A 380 -28.99 9.10 1.27
CA ALA A 380 -29.55 8.88 2.60
C ALA A 380 -30.17 7.47 2.72
N GLY A 381 -30.07 6.88 3.92
CA GLY A 381 -30.80 5.69 4.40
C GLY A 381 -29.92 4.45 4.54
N ARG A 382 -29.78 3.79 5.70
CA ARG A 382 -30.73 3.59 6.81
C ARG A 382 -30.02 3.47 8.18
N ALA A 383 -30.66 4.03 9.20
CA ALA A 383 -30.77 3.48 10.56
C ALA A 383 -32.23 3.01 10.73
N GLY A 384 -32.65 2.05 11.54
CA GLY A 384 -32.06 1.08 12.47
C GLY A 384 -33.22 0.25 13.06
N ALA A 385 -32.94 -0.71 13.95
CA ALA A 385 -33.88 -1.21 14.96
C ALA A 385 -33.11 -1.94 16.10
N PRO A 386 -33.34 -1.63 17.40
CA PRO A 386 -33.16 -2.54 18.54
C PRO A 386 -34.50 -3.26 18.83
N ASP A 387 -34.70 -4.29 19.66
CA ASP A 387 -34.02 -4.94 20.80
C ASP A 387 -34.66 -6.37 20.87
N LYS A 388 -34.08 -7.48 21.36
CA LYS A 388 -33.84 -7.85 22.77
C LYS A 388 -33.00 -9.14 22.75
N ALA A 389 -31.75 -9.07 23.20
CA ALA A 389 -31.03 -10.26 23.64
C ALA A 389 -30.19 -9.88 24.86
N ALA A 390 -30.21 -10.72 25.89
CA ALA A 390 -29.16 -10.70 26.90
C ALA A 390 -27.91 -11.37 26.31
N TYR A 391 -26.73 -11.09 26.82
CA TYR A 391 -25.48 -11.64 26.27
C TYR A 391 -24.77 -12.45 27.35
N GLN A 392 -24.41 -13.69 27.04
CA GLN A 392 -23.74 -14.60 27.96
C GLN A 392 -22.45 -15.15 27.33
N LYS A 393 -21.39 -15.33 28.12
CA LYS A 393 -20.21 -16.11 27.71
C LYS A 393 -20.64 -17.53 27.33
N VAL A 394 -20.08 -18.04 26.23
CA VAL A 394 -20.25 -19.44 25.84
C VAL A 394 -19.64 -20.35 26.91
N ARG A 395 -20.29 -21.46 27.24
CA ARG A 395 -19.84 -22.36 28.32
C ARG A 395 -18.58 -23.13 27.92
N GLY A 396 -17.73 -23.47 28.89
CA GLY A 396 -16.54 -24.29 28.65
C GLY A 396 -15.30 -23.55 28.14
N LEU A 397 -15.38 -22.23 27.93
CA LEU A 397 -14.22 -21.41 27.57
C LEU A 397 -13.15 -21.43 28.67
N ARG A 398 -11.88 -21.49 28.28
CA ARG A 398 -10.73 -21.33 29.19
C ARG A 398 -10.09 -19.98 28.93
N ALA A 399 -10.04 -19.11 29.93
CA ALA A 399 -9.47 -17.78 29.80
C ALA A 399 -8.26 -17.60 30.71
N ARG A 400 -7.22 -16.90 30.23
CA ARG A 400 -6.04 -16.55 31.03
C ARG A 400 -5.61 -15.11 30.75
N PRO A 401 -5.59 -14.22 31.76
CA PRO A 401 -5.12 -12.85 31.58
C PRO A 401 -3.59 -12.82 31.43
N SER A 402 -3.09 -11.96 30.54
CA SER A 402 -1.68 -11.59 30.43
C SER A 402 -1.52 -10.12 30.82
N THR A 403 -1.22 -9.87 32.09
CA THR A 403 -1.10 -8.50 32.62
C THR A 403 0.00 -7.69 31.95
N ARG A 404 1.11 -8.31 31.53
CA ARG A 404 2.19 -7.65 30.77
C ARG A 404 1.86 -7.41 29.31
N GLY A 405 1.00 -8.23 28.72
CA GLY A 405 0.57 -8.09 27.33
C GLY A 405 -0.74 -7.31 27.17
N GLU A 406 -1.30 -6.80 28.27
CA GLU A 406 -2.55 -6.06 28.33
C GLU A 406 -3.70 -6.71 27.55
N CYS A 407 -3.80 -8.03 27.62
CA CYS A 407 -4.79 -8.80 26.88
C CYS A 407 -5.28 -10.03 27.64
N LEU A 408 -6.47 -10.51 27.26
CA LEU A 408 -7.03 -11.78 27.71
C LEU A 408 -6.92 -12.80 26.58
N MET A 409 -6.29 -13.94 26.86
CA MET A 409 -6.33 -15.10 25.96
C MET A 409 -7.55 -15.96 26.30
N VAL A 410 -8.38 -16.30 25.31
CA VAL A 410 -9.58 -17.14 25.49
C VAL A 410 -9.52 -18.31 24.51
N PHE A 411 -9.60 -19.53 25.01
CA PHE A 411 -9.63 -20.76 24.22
C PHE A 411 -11.02 -21.40 24.26
N SER A 412 -11.58 -21.71 23.09
CA SER A 412 -12.82 -22.47 22.94
C SER A 412 -12.52 -23.94 22.64
N PRO A 413 -12.93 -24.91 23.49
CA PRO A 413 -12.72 -26.33 23.22
C PRO A 413 -13.54 -26.86 22.04
N ASP A 414 -14.75 -26.33 21.85
CA ASP A 414 -15.70 -26.79 20.82
C ASP A 414 -15.35 -26.27 19.42
N ALA A 415 -14.55 -25.20 19.35
CA ALA A 415 -13.91 -24.70 18.14
C ALA A 415 -12.46 -24.34 18.49
N PRO A 416 -11.48 -25.26 18.36
CA PRO A 416 -10.15 -25.18 18.99
C PRO A 416 -9.30 -24.02 18.45
N ARG A 417 -9.62 -22.82 18.90
CA ARG A 417 -9.02 -21.54 18.53
C ARG A 417 -8.73 -20.74 19.78
N LEU A 418 -7.55 -20.12 19.77
CA LEU A 418 -7.09 -19.18 20.78
C LEU A 418 -7.39 -17.76 20.29
N HIS A 419 -8.20 -17.02 21.04
CA HIS A 419 -8.56 -15.64 20.79
C HIS A 419 -7.76 -14.74 21.72
N TRP A 420 -7.33 -13.59 21.23
CA TRP A 420 -6.65 -12.56 22.00
C TRP A 420 -7.54 -11.34 22.04
N LEU A 421 -8.01 -10.98 23.23
CA LEU A 421 -8.85 -9.82 23.46
C LEU A 421 -7.98 -8.71 24.03
N ASP A 422 -7.95 -7.55 23.38
CA ASP A 422 -7.36 -6.34 23.96
C ASP A 422 -8.14 -5.89 25.22
N LEU A 423 -7.64 -4.90 25.96
CA LEU A 423 -8.27 -4.45 27.20
C LEU A 423 -9.75 -4.07 27.04
N ASN A 424 -10.13 -3.53 25.87
CA ASN A 424 -11.50 -3.12 25.61
C ASN A 424 -12.41 -4.33 25.35
N ALA A 425 -12.01 -5.21 24.44
CA ALA A 425 -12.72 -6.44 24.14
C ALA A 425 -12.77 -7.38 25.35
N TRP A 426 -11.73 -7.37 26.20
CA TRP A 426 -11.70 -8.06 27.47
C TRP A 426 -12.74 -7.49 28.44
N LEU A 427 -12.80 -6.17 28.64
CA LEU A 427 -13.82 -5.55 29.50
C LEU A 427 -15.24 -5.88 29.02
N ILE A 428 -15.51 -5.78 27.72
CA ILE A 428 -16.82 -6.12 27.14
C ILE A 428 -17.13 -7.61 27.33
N PHE A 429 -16.14 -8.47 27.14
CA PHE A 429 -16.26 -9.91 27.41
C PHE A 429 -16.59 -10.19 28.87
N GLU A 430 -15.96 -9.52 29.83
CA GLU A 430 -16.27 -9.66 31.26
C GLU A 430 -17.68 -9.20 31.62
N LEU A 431 -18.16 -8.13 30.97
CA LEU A 431 -19.51 -7.60 31.17
C LEU A 431 -20.61 -8.47 30.52
N SER A 432 -20.23 -9.39 29.63
CA SER A 432 -21.15 -10.26 28.87
C SER A 432 -21.57 -11.51 29.66
N ASP A 433 -22.01 -11.35 30.90
CA ASP A 433 -22.40 -12.46 31.79
C ASP A 433 -23.89 -12.37 32.18
N GLY A 434 -24.76 -12.61 31.19
CA GLY A 434 -26.23 -12.60 31.36
C GLY A 434 -26.86 -11.20 31.37
N ARG A 435 -26.08 -10.15 31.11
CA ARG A 435 -26.56 -8.76 31.11
C ARG A 435 -27.23 -8.40 29.78
N THR A 436 -28.24 -7.54 29.87
CA THR A 436 -28.79 -6.85 28.70
C THR A 436 -27.83 -5.79 28.18
N PHE A 437 -27.97 -5.39 26.92
CA PHE A 437 -27.13 -4.33 26.35
C PHE A 437 -27.17 -3.04 27.18
N ALA A 438 -28.34 -2.64 27.67
CA ALA A 438 -28.51 -1.44 28.49
C ALA A 438 -27.78 -1.53 29.86
N GLU A 439 -27.71 -2.72 30.45
CA GLU A 439 -26.96 -2.98 31.69
C GLU A 439 -25.45 -3.03 31.44
N MET A 440 -25.03 -3.63 30.32
CA MET A 440 -23.63 -3.61 29.88
C MET A 440 -23.18 -2.18 29.60
N GLU A 441 -24.01 -1.36 28.95
CA GLU A 441 -23.73 0.04 28.64
C GLU A 441 -23.48 0.87 29.89
N ARG A 442 -24.37 0.75 30.88
CA ARG A 442 -24.22 1.44 32.16
C ARG A 442 -22.91 1.05 32.87
N ALA A 443 -22.63 -0.26 32.95
CA ALA A 443 -21.45 -0.77 33.62
C ALA A 443 -20.15 -0.46 32.86
N TYR A 444 -20.19 -0.45 31.53
CA TYR A 444 -19.06 -0.09 30.68
C TYR A 444 -18.71 1.39 30.82
N LEU A 445 -19.71 2.28 30.79
CA LEU A 445 -19.54 3.72 31.01
C LEU A 445 -18.97 4.04 32.40
N GLU A 446 -19.40 3.29 33.42
CA GLU A 446 -18.86 3.39 34.78
C GLU A 446 -17.40 2.93 34.84
N ALA A 447 -17.07 1.79 34.22
CA ALA A 447 -15.73 1.20 34.25
C ALA A 447 -14.67 2.06 33.53
N ILE A 448 -15.04 2.79 32.47
CA ILE A 448 -14.11 3.67 31.73
C ILE A 448 -13.98 5.08 32.34
N GLY A 449 -14.75 5.39 33.39
CA GLY A 449 -14.55 6.57 34.26
C GLY A 449 -14.54 7.93 33.56
N GLY A 450 -15.33 8.11 32.48
CA GLY A 450 -15.40 9.36 31.73
C GLY A 450 -14.18 9.68 30.85
N ARG A 451 -13.25 8.73 30.66
CA ARG A 451 -12.09 8.86 29.78
C ARG A 451 -12.46 8.99 28.29
N VAL A 452 -13.67 8.59 27.94
CA VAL A 452 -14.22 8.59 26.59
C VAL A 452 -15.60 9.23 26.64
N ALA A 453 -15.95 10.02 25.60
CA ALA A 453 -17.27 10.62 25.50
C ALA A 453 -18.35 9.53 25.49
N PRO A 454 -19.51 9.72 26.17
CA PRO A 454 -20.52 8.67 26.31
C PRO A 454 -20.98 8.04 24.99
N ASP A 455 -21.08 8.83 23.93
CA ASP A 455 -21.49 8.33 22.60
C ASP A 455 -20.42 7.48 21.92
N GLU A 456 -19.15 7.77 22.17
CA GLU A 456 -18.03 6.98 21.66
C GLU A 456 -17.89 5.67 22.45
N ALA A 457 -18.06 5.72 23.77
CA ALA A 457 -18.11 4.52 24.62
C ALA A 457 -19.25 3.57 24.23
N ARG A 458 -20.44 4.10 23.91
CA ARG A 458 -21.57 3.33 23.38
C ARG A 458 -21.25 2.64 22.07
N ARG A 459 -20.53 3.32 21.16
CA ARG A 459 -20.08 2.74 19.90
C ARG A 459 -19.08 1.62 20.12
N GLN A 460 -18.08 1.86 20.96
CA GLN A 460 -17.05 0.87 21.30
C GLN A 460 -17.64 -0.40 21.93
N LEU A 461 -18.59 -0.24 22.86
CA LEU A 461 -19.30 -1.37 23.45
C LEU A 461 -20.07 -2.19 22.40
N ARG A 462 -20.83 -1.52 21.52
CA ARG A 462 -21.63 -2.18 20.49
C ARG A 462 -20.76 -2.99 19.53
N THR A 463 -19.73 -2.36 18.98
CA THR A 463 -18.84 -3.00 18.01
C THR A 463 -18.00 -4.12 18.64
N GLY A 464 -17.55 -3.94 19.88
CA GLY A 464 -16.82 -4.98 20.60
C GLY A 464 -17.71 -6.20 20.90
N LEU A 465 -18.95 -5.99 21.30
CA LEU A 465 -19.91 -7.06 21.57
C LEU A 465 -20.28 -7.84 20.30
N GLU A 466 -20.54 -7.16 19.19
CA GLU A 466 -20.77 -7.80 17.88
C GLU A 466 -19.57 -8.68 17.46
N THR A 467 -18.35 -8.22 17.75
CA THR A 467 -17.11 -8.96 17.45
C THR A 467 -16.98 -10.22 18.31
N LEU A 468 -17.32 -10.13 19.60
CA LEU A 468 -17.31 -11.28 20.51
C LEU A 468 -18.37 -12.32 20.17
N VAL A 469 -19.56 -11.88 19.74
CA VAL A 469 -20.64 -12.76 19.27
C VAL A 469 -20.24 -13.49 17.99
N ARG A 470 -19.69 -12.77 17.02
CA ARG A 470 -19.16 -13.38 15.79
C ARG A 470 -18.01 -14.35 16.04
N SER A 471 -17.23 -14.12 17.09
CA SER A 471 -16.13 -14.98 17.49
C SER A 471 -16.57 -16.17 18.33
N THR A 472 -17.89 -16.37 18.51
CA THR A 472 -18.49 -17.44 19.32
C THR A 472 -17.98 -17.46 20.77
N LEU A 473 -17.54 -16.31 21.29
CA LEU A 473 -17.08 -16.17 22.67
C LEU A 473 -18.23 -15.72 23.59
N VAL A 474 -19.19 -15.01 23.03
CA VAL A 474 -20.42 -14.54 23.68
C VAL A 474 -21.59 -14.95 22.80
N GLU A 475 -22.73 -15.28 23.38
CA GLU A 475 -23.94 -15.64 22.65
C GLU A 475 -25.15 -14.83 23.14
N PRO A 476 -26.07 -14.46 22.23
CA PRO A 476 -27.33 -13.84 22.60
C PRO A 476 -28.27 -14.88 23.23
N THR A 477 -28.77 -14.60 24.43
CA THR A 477 -29.83 -15.37 25.10
C THR A 477 -31.19 -14.75 24.79
N ARG A 478 -32.15 -15.59 24.38
CA ARG A 478 -33.57 -15.20 24.32
C ARG A 478 -34.11 -15.18 25.74
N GLN A 479 -34.78 -14.10 26.14
CA GLN A 479 -35.55 -14.08 27.38
C GLN A 479 -36.61 -15.19 27.31
N GLN A 480 -36.49 -16.16 28.21
CA GLN A 480 -37.51 -17.14 28.50
C GLN A 480 -38.50 -16.45 29.45
N GLY A 481 -39.65 -16.04 28.93
CA GLY A 481 -40.67 -15.35 29.72
C GLY A 481 -41.73 -14.68 28.86
N ASP A 482 -42.66 -15.49 28.34
CA ASP A 482 -44.10 -15.22 28.46
C ASP A 482 -44.81 -16.53 28.14
N ILE A 483 -45.08 -17.29 29.21
CA ILE A 483 -46.08 -18.37 29.21
C ILE A 483 -47.39 -17.71 29.64
N SER A 484 -48.39 -17.78 28.78
CA SER A 484 -49.78 -18.04 29.15
C SER A 484 -50.39 -18.90 28.06
#